data_AF-A0A2A4CPK2-F1
#
_entry.id   AF-A0A2A4CPK2-F1
#
_cell.length_a   1.000
_cell.length_b   1.000
_cell.length_c   1.000
_cell.angle_alpha   90.00
_cell.angle_beta   90.00
_cell.angle_gamma   90.00
#
_symmetry.space_group_name_H-M   'P 1'
#
loop_
_entity.id
_entity.type
_entity.pdbx_description
1 polymer ?
#
loop_
_entity_poly.entity_id
_entity_poly.type
_entity_poly.pdbx_seq_one_letter_code
_entity_poly.pdbx_strand_id
1 'polypeptide(L)'
;MKANHGAIASELKGLNAAHASPTAMANAAPNSRVGRVAAYATAVGATAALSAELEPLETELAGLLANPPRSLGDIDADIDALADPDGVDKDAYDALVAEKAAAEAYPDTVSALEGEIEGLKEDIAEAEAAEEGALLAASDGRTLSPEALAELHELLGLPAPVEEPDPAAAVVVVDDADAGDGTDGAAE
;
A
#
# COMPACT_ATOMS: atom_id res chain seq x y z
N MET A 1 -25.14 -16.23 14.05
CA MET A 1 -24.79 -16.91 12.80
C MET A 1 -23.68 -17.91 13.10
N LYS A 2 -23.96 -19.22 13.04
CA LYS A 2 -22.97 -20.31 13.25
C LYS A 2 -23.33 -21.41 12.26
N ALA A 3 -22.95 -21.23 11.00
CA ALA A 3 -23.21 -22.20 9.93
C ALA A 3 -22.11 -22.28 8.84
N ASN A 4 -20.97 -21.57 8.98
CA ASN A 4 -19.93 -21.51 7.94
C ASN A 4 -18.65 -22.30 8.26
N HIS A 5 -18.45 -22.77 9.50
CA HIS A 5 -17.22 -23.52 9.86
C HIS A 5 -17.04 -24.83 9.05
N GLY A 6 -18.14 -25.49 8.67
CA GLY A 6 -18.06 -26.72 7.87
C GLY A 6 -17.63 -26.49 6.41
N ALA A 7 -18.00 -25.35 5.83
CA ALA A 7 -17.63 -24.96 4.47
C ALA A 7 -16.14 -24.56 4.43
N ILE A 8 -15.71 -23.71 5.36
CA ILE A 8 -14.31 -23.28 5.51
C ILE A 8 -13.39 -24.49 5.73
N ALA A 9 -13.76 -25.41 6.63
CA ALA A 9 -12.99 -26.63 6.87
C ALA A 9 -12.93 -27.55 5.63
N SER A 10 -13.94 -27.51 4.76
CA SER A 10 -13.95 -28.27 3.51
C SER A 10 -13.00 -27.69 2.47
N GLU A 11 -12.90 -26.36 2.40
CA GLU A 11 -11.94 -25.66 1.52
C GLU A 11 -10.50 -25.87 2.00
N LEU A 12 -10.27 -25.76 3.31
CA LEU A 12 -8.97 -25.95 3.96
C LEU A 12 -8.52 -27.41 4.08
N LYS A 13 -9.36 -28.40 3.72
CA LYS A 13 -9.07 -29.84 3.89
C LYS A 13 -7.73 -30.31 3.28
N GLY A 14 -7.26 -29.64 2.22
CA GLY A 14 -5.95 -29.89 1.61
C GLY A 14 -4.77 -29.21 2.32
N LEU A 15 -5.06 -28.18 3.13
CA LEU A 15 -4.14 -27.25 3.75
C LEU A 15 -3.92 -27.51 5.26
N ASN A 16 -4.23 -28.72 5.77
CA ASN A 16 -3.85 -29.13 7.13
C ASN A 16 -2.36 -28.94 7.45
N ALA A 17 -1.52 -28.84 6.42
CA ALA A 17 -0.11 -28.48 6.54
C ALA A 17 0.13 -27.09 7.18
N ALA A 18 -0.86 -26.20 7.20
CA ALA A 18 -0.80 -24.91 7.90
C ALA A 18 -0.63 -25.06 9.42
N HIS A 19 -1.02 -26.20 10.00
CA HIS A 19 -0.76 -26.50 11.41
C HIS A 19 0.66 -27.01 11.69
N ALA A 20 1.52 -27.14 10.67
CA ALA A 20 2.90 -27.55 10.90
C ALA A 20 3.64 -26.51 11.75
N SER A 21 4.56 -26.96 12.61
CA SER A 21 5.37 -26.02 13.38
C SER A 21 6.32 -25.24 12.48
N PRO A 22 6.79 -24.05 12.90
CA PRO A 22 7.80 -23.30 12.14
C PRO A 22 9.04 -24.12 11.78
N THR A 23 9.51 -24.97 12.70
CA THR A 23 10.61 -25.90 12.46
C THR A 23 10.28 -26.92 11.35
N ALA A 24 9.06 -27.46 11.34
CA ALA A 24 8.64 -28.40 10.30
C ALA A 24 8.53 -27.72 8.93
N MET A 25 8.02 -26.50 8.89
CA MET A 25 7.98 -25.68 7.66
C MET A 25 9.38 -25.39 7.12
N ALA A 26 10.31 -24.97 7.99
CA ALA A 26 11.69 -24.66 7.59
C ALA A 26 12.48 -25.87 7.02
N ASN A 27 12.10 -27.10 7.39
CA ASN A 27 12.77 -28.33 6.95
C ASN A 27 11.95 -29.14 5.95
N ALA A 28 10.79 -28.65 5.51
CA ALA A 28 9.92 -29.39 4.62
C ALA A 28 10.53 -29.50 3.22
N ALA A 29 10.33 -30.65 2.58
CA ALA A 29 10.68 -30.80 1.18
C ALA A 29 9.85 -29.80 0.34
N PRO A 30 10.41 -29.09 -0.65
CA PRO A 30 9.72 -28.03 -1.40
C PRO A 30 8.38 -28.48 -2.01
N ASN A 31 8.33 -29.71 -2.54
CA ASN A 31 7.13 -30.26 -3.18
C ASN A 31 6.15 -30.94 -2.19
N SER A 32 6.48 -31.02 -0.91
CA SER A 32 5.57 -31.56 0.10
C SER A 32 4.45 -30.57 0.40
N ARG A 33 3.33 -31.04 0.96
CA ARG A 33 2.24 -30.14 1.39
C ARG A 33 2.72 -29.06 2.35
N VAL A 34 3.58 -29.42 3.30
CA VAL A 34 4.18 -28.48 4.25
C VAL A 34 5.12 -27.50 3.55
N GLY A 35 5.93 -27.98 2.60
CA GLY A 35 6.84 -27.12 1.83
C GLY A 35 6.10 -26.10 0.96
N ARG A 36 5.01 -26.50 0.30
CA ARG A 36 4.19 -25.59 -0.52
C ARG A 36 3.48 -24.53 0.34
N VAL A 37 2.97 -24.91 1.51
CA VAL A 37 2.38 -23.96 2.47
C VAL A 37 3.45 -23.03 3.06
N ALA A 38 4.65 -23.53 3.34
CA ALA A 38 5.77 -22.71 3.80
C ALA A 38 6.24 -21.72 2.71
N ALA A 39 6.23 -22.12 1.44
CA ALA A 39 6.52 -21.25 0.32
C ALA A 39 5.47 -20.13 0.20
N TYR A 40 4.19 -20.45 0.34
CA TYR A 40 3.12 -19.45 0.40
C TYR A 40 3.33 -18.46 1.55
N ALA A 41 3.56 -18.94 2.77
CA ALA A 41 3.80 -18.06 3.92
C ALA A 41 5.01 -17.14 3.73
N THR A 42 6.06 -17.63 3.04
CA THR A 42 7.24 -16.83 2.70
C THR A 42 6.91 -15.74 1.68
N ALA A 43 6.09 -16.06 0.67
CA ALA A 43 5.66 -15.11 -0.35
C ALA A 43 4.82 -13.98 0.26
N VAL A 44 3.82 -14.32 1.10
CA VAL A 44 3.02 -13.34 1.86
C VAL A 44 3.92 -12.42 2.70
N GLY A 45 4.94 -13.00 3.36
CA GLY A 45 5.90 -12.22 4.14
C GLY A 45 6.73 -11.26 3.30
N ALA A 46 7.10 -11.65 2.07
CA ALA A 46 7.83 -10.78 1.13
C ALA A 46 6.94 -9.62 0.64
N THR A 47 5.71 -9.90 0.22
CA THR A 47 4.72 -8.88 -0.15
C THR A 47 4.53 -7.88 0.98
N ALA A 48 4.26 -8.37 2.20
CA ALA A 48 4.03 -7.52 3.37
C ALA A 48 5.25 -6.66 3.74
N ALA A 49 6.47 -7.20 3.59
CA ALA A 49 7.69 -6.44 3.85
C ALA A 49 7.84 -5.29 2.85
N LEU A 50 7.66 -5.55 1.56
CA LEU A 50 7.71 -4.53 0.51
C LEU A 50 6.62 -3.47 0.72
N SER A 51 5.37 -3.87 0.98
CA SER A 51 4.29 -2.91 1.26
C SER A 51 4.59 -2.01 2.48
N ALA A 52 5.26 -2.54 3.50
CA ALA A 52 5.69 -1.76 4.66
C ALA A 52 6.86 -0.80 4.35
N GLU A 53 7.67 -1.08 3.33
CA GLU A 53 8.70 -0.18 2.82
C GLU A 53 8.11 0.92 1.91
N LEU A 54 7.01 0.64 1.21
CA LEU A 54 6.31 1.62 0.34
C LEU A 54 5.70 2.80 1.12
N GLU A 55 4.98 2.50 2.20
CA GLU A 55 4.20 3.49 2.97
C GLU A 55 5.02 4.72 3.43
N PRO A 56 6.23 4.56 4.04
CA PRO A 56 7.01 5.73 4.45
C PRO A 56 7.49 6.56 3.27
N LEU A 57 7.81 5.95 2.11
CA LEU A 57 8.25 6.68 0.92
C LEU A 57 7.11 7.51 0.32
N GLU A 58 5.90 6.93 0.23
CA GLU A 58 4.71 7.66 -0.23
C GLU A 58 4.35 8.81 0.73
N THR A 59 4.53 8.60 2.04
CA THR A 59 4.34 9.64 3.05
C THR A 59 5.37 10.75 2.94
N GLU A 60 6.65 10.41 2.70
CA GLU A 60 7.72 11.39 2.50
C GLU A 60 7.48 12.23 1.25
N LEU A 61 7.16 11.59 0.12
CA LEU A 61 6.81 12.27 -1.13
C LEU A 61 5.60 13.20 -0.93
N ALA A 62 4.53 12.72 -0.30
CA ALA A 62 3.37 13.54 -0.01
C ALA A 62 3.71 14.75 0.87
N GLY A 63 4.58 14.56 1.87
CA GLY A 63 5.07 15.64 2.73
C GLY A 63 5.84 16.73 1.98
N LEU A 64 6.72 16.31 1.07
CA LEU A 64 7.48 17.22 0.20
C LEU A 64 6.59 17.98 -0.78
N LEU A 65 5.57 17.34 -1.35
CA LEU A 65 4.63 17.97 -2.28
C LEU A 65 3.65 18.91 -1.57
N ALA A 66 3.26 18.59 -0.33
CA ALA A 66 2.39 19.45 0.47
C ALA A 66 3.10 20.72 0.96
N ASN A 67 4.42 20.67 1.15
CA ASN A 67 5.23 21.79 1.62
C ASN A 67 6.45 22.00 0.71
N PRO A 68 6.24 22.46 -0.53
CA PRO A 68 7.35 22.75 -1.42
C PRO A 68 8.19 23.92 -0.89
N PRO A 69 9.50 23.97 -1.18
CA PRO A 69 10.31 25.12 -0.86
C PRO A 69 9.82 26.37 -1.60
N ARG A 70 10.23 27.55 -1.13
CA ARG A 70 10.02 28.80 -1.85
C ARG A 70 10.64 28.73 -3.24
N SER A 71 10.13 29.53 -4.17
CA SER A 71 10.66 29.56 -5.53
C SER A 71 12.10 30.11 -5.52
N LEU A 72 12.95 29.59 -6.41
CA LEU A 72 14.33 30.08 -6.56
C LEU A 72 14.37 31.59 -6.87
N GLY A 73 13.39 32.11 -7.61
CA GLY A 73 13.31 33.53 -7.92
C GLY A 73 13.06 34.40 -6.69
N ASP A 74 12.21 33.96 -5.76
CA ASP A 74 11.96 34.69 -4.50
C ASP A 74 13.20 34.63 -3.60
N ILE A 75 13.89 33.48 -3.55
CA ILE A 75 15.12 33.32 -2.78
C ILE A 75 16.24 34.20 -3.35
N ASP A 76 16.43 34.21 -4.67
CA ASP A 76 17.43 35.06 -5.33
C ASP A 76 17.15 36.55 -5.11
N ALA A 77 15.88 36.97 -5.16
CA ALA A 77 15.50 38.35 -4.87
C ALA A 77 15.83 38.76 -3.43
N ASP A 78 15.61 37.89 -2.46
CA ASP A 78 15.95 38.15 -1.06
C ASP A 78 17.46 38.19 -0.84
N ILE A 79 18.22 37.32 -1.53
CA ILE A 79 19.69 37.33 -1.52
C ILE A 79 20.23 38.66 -2.09
N ASP A 80 19.71 39.09 -3.24
CA ASP A 80 20.12 40.34 -3.89
C ASP A 80 19.76 41.56 -3.03
N ALA A 81 18.63 41.54 -2.32
CA ALA A 81 18.23 42.59 -1.40
C ALA A 81 19.14 42.67 -0.16
N LEU A 82 19.71 41.55 0.28
CA LEU A 82 20.66 41.46 1.39
C LEU A 82 22.08 41.86 1.02
N ALA A 83 22.43 41.89 -0.28
CA ALA A 83 23.70 42.38 -0.78
C ALA A 83 23.80 43.92 -0.69
N ASP A 84 23.62 44.47 0.52
CA ASP A 84 23.93 45.86 0.86
C ASP A 84 25.46 46.06 0.94
N PRO A 85 26.05 47.02 0.21
CA PRO A 85 27.49 47.29 0.28
C PRO A 85 28.00 47.75 1.66
N ASP A 86 27.14 48.19 2.58
CA ASP A 86 27.56 48.79 3.86
C ASP A 86 27.47 47.85 5.09
N GLY A 87 27.10 46.57 4.90
CA GLY A 87 27.20 45.55 5.94
C GLY A 87 26.17 44.43 5.81
N VAL A 88 26.49 43.40 5.02
CA VAL A 88 25.70 42.17 4.92
C VAL A 88 25.52 41.55 6.31
N ASP A 89 24.27 41.28 6.69
CA ASP A 89 23.95 40.31 7.74
C ASP A 89 24.35 38.91 7.21
N LYS A 90 25.55 38.48 7.59
CA LYS A 90 26.13 37.23 7.08
C LYS A 90 25.31 36.01 7.45
N ASP A 91 24.69 36.00 8.63
CA ASP A 91 23.90 34.85 9.09
C ASP A 91 22.61 34.73 8.27
N ALA A 92 21.97 35.86 7.95
CA ALA A 92 20.81 35.89 7.07
C ALA A 92 21.16 35.47 5.63
N TYR A 93 22.30 35.94 5.10
CA TYR A 93 22.77 35.55 3.77
C TYR A 93 23.08 34.05 3.70
N ASP A 94 23.83 33.51 4.67
CA ASP A 94 24.20 32.10 4.71
C ASP A 94 22.94 31.21 4.84
N ALA A 95 21.91 31.65 5.57
CA ALA A 95 20.63 30.96 5.66
C ALA A 95 19.89 30.89 4.31
N LEU A 96 19.82 32.00 3.57
CA LEU A 96 19.18 32.02 2.24
C LEU A 96 19.95 31.20 1.20
N VAL A 97 21.29 31.15 1.29
CA VAL A 97 22.09 30.29 0.41
C VAL A 97 21.81 28.81 0.71
N ALA A 98 21.65 28.43 1.98
CA ALA A 98 21.25 27.07 2.35
C ALA A 98 19.83 26.75 1.87
N GLU A 99 18.89 27.70 2.00
CA GLU A 99 17.54 27.57 1.47
C GLU A 99 17.53 27.38 -0.05
N LYS A 100 18.32 28.19 -0.78
CA LYS A 100 18.49 28.07 -2.22
C LYS A 100 18.98 26.68 -2.61
N ALA A 101 20.03 26.19 -1.95
CA ALA A 101 20.56 24.85 -2.22
C ALA A 101 19.50 23.75 -1.99
N ALA A 102 18.66 23.88 -0.96
CA ALA A 102 17.55 22.95 -0.74
C ALA A 102 16.48 23.04 -1.83
N ALA A 103 16.14 24.25 -2.29
CA ALA A 103 15.19 24.47 -3.39
C ALA A 103 15.72 23.96 -4.74
N GLU A 104 17.03 24.05 -4.99
CA GLU A 104 17.68 23.49 -6.18
C GLU A 104 17.68 21.95 -6.17
N ALA A 105 17.88 21.33 -5.01
CA ALA A 105 17.88 19.88 -4.86
C ALA A 105 16.46 19.26 -4.88
N TYR A 106 15.44 20.04 -4.53
CA TYR A 106 14.05 19.58 -4.43
C TYR A 106 13.53 18.76 -5.63
N PRO A 107 13.62 19.23 -6.90
CA PRO A 107 13.12 18.46 -8.04
C PRO A 107 13.83 17.10 -8.21
N ASP A 108 15.13 17.04 -7.95
CA ASP A 108 15.90 15.80 -8.04
C ASP A 108 15.48 14.83 -6.92
N THR A 109 15.27 15.34 -5.69
CA THR A 109 14.75 14.54 -4.57
C THR A 109 13.37 13.97 -4.86
N VAL A 110 12.45 14.79 -5.39
CA VAL A 110 11.11 14.33 -5.78
C VAL A 110 11.21 13.25 -6.85
N SER A 111 11.99 13.48 -7.90
CA SER A 111 12.15 12.50 -8.99
C SER A 111 12.80 11.19 -8.51
N ALA A 112 13.74 11.26 -7.56
CA ALA A 112 14.36 10.07 -6.98
C ALA A 112 13.35 9.24 -6.17
N LEU A 113 12.54 9.89 -5.31
CA LEU A 113 11.49 9.23 -4.53
C LEU A 113 10.41 8.63 -5.42
N GLU A 114 9.97 9.34 -6.46
CA GLU A 114 9.01 8.81 -7.43
C GLU A 114 9.54 7.56 -8.12
N GLY A 115 10.82 7.55 -8.51
CA GLY A 115 11.45 6.38 -9.11
C GLY A 115 11.57 5.20 -8.15
N GLU A 116 11.89 5.44 -6.88
CA GLU A 116 11.95 4.40 -5.84
C GLU A 116 10.57 3.81 -5.55
N ILE A 117 9.54 4.65 -5.43
CA ILE A 117 8.15 4.24 -5.26
C ILE A 117 7.67 3.37 -6.43
N GLU A 118 7.97 3.76 -7.66
CA GLU A 118 7.57 2.98 -8.84
C GLU A 118 8.27 1.63 -8.88
N GLY A 119 9.60 1.60 -8.66
CA GLY A 119 10.34 0.33 -8.62
C GLY A 119 9.81 -0.61 -7.53
N LEU A 120 9.47 -0.06 -6.37
CA LEU A 120 8.95 -0.85 -5.26
C LEU A 120 7.50 -1.33 -5.50
N LYS A 121 6.70 -0.57 -6.27
CA LYS A 121 5.39 -1.04 -6.76
C LYS A 121 5.51 -2.18 -7.76
N GLU A 122 6.51 -2.14 -8.64
CA GLU A 122 6.81 -3.26 -9.54
C GLU A 122 7.23 -4.52 -8.75
N ASP A 123 8.10 -4.35 -7.74
CA ASP A 123 8.52 -5.45 -6.86
C ASP A 123 7.35 -6.04 -6.07
N ILE A 124 6.42 -5.20 -5.57
CA ILE A 124 5.19 -5.66 -4.92
C ILE A 124 4.34 -6.47 -5.89
N ALA A 125 4.14 -6.00 -7.12
CA ALA A 125 3.34 -6.72 -8.10
C ALA A 125 3.96 -8.09 -8.47
N GLU A 126 5.29 -8.19 -8.54
CA GLU A 126 5.98 -9.46 -8.72
C GLU A 126 5.81 -10.38 -7.49
N ALA A 127 5.91 -9.83 -6.28
CA ALA A 127 5.70 -10.58 -5.04
C ALA A 127 4.26 -11.09 -4.91
N GLU A 128 3.25 -10.29 -5.25
CA GLU A 128 1.84 -10.68 -5.28
C GLU A 128 1.59 -11.80 -6.29
N ALA A 129 2.18 -11.72 -7.49
CA ALA A 129 2.09 -12.80 -8.47
C ALA A 129 2.75 -14.10 -7.98
N ALA A 130 3.88 -14.00 -7.27
CA ALA A 130 4.54 -15.15 -6.65
C ALA A 130 3.71 -15.73 -5.50
N GLU A 131 3.07 -14.87 -4.70
CA GLU A 131 2.12 -15.23 -3.64
C GLU A 131 0.92 -16.00 -4.19
N GLU A 132 0.27 -15.48 -5.24
CA GLU A 132 -0.85 -16.16 -5.90
C GLU A 132 -0.42 -17.53 -6.45
N GLY A 133 0.74 -17.59 -7.13
CA GLY A 133 1.29 -18.85 -7.63
C GLY A 133 1.57 -19.86 -6.51
N ALA A 134 2.10 -19.41 -5.38
CA ALA A 134 2.37 -20.25 -4.22
C ALA A 134 1.07 -20.71 -3.54
N LEU A 135 0.05 -19.84 -3.46
CA LEU A 135 -1.28 -20.18 -2.94
C LEU A 135 -1.92 -21.27 -3.80
N LEU A 136 -1.89 -21.10 -5.12
CA LEU A 136 -2.44 -22.06 -6.07
C LEU A 136 -1.72 -23.42 -5.96
N ALA A 137 -0.39 -23.41 -5.80
CA ALA A 137 0.38 -24.63 -5.59
C ALA A 137 0.04 -25.31 -4.24
N ALA A 138 -0.13 -24.52 -3.18
CA ALA A 138 -0.48 -25.02 -1.85
C ALA A 138 -1.91 -25.58 -1.78
N SER A 139 -2.85 -24.93 -2.48
CA SER A 139 -4.27 -25.30 -2.51
C SER A 139 -4.60 -26.43 -3.49
N ASP A 140 -3.60 -26.91 -4.25
CA ASP A 140 -3.75 -27.86 -5.36
C ASP A 140 -4.66 -27.31 -6.49
N GLY A 141 -4.48 -26.04 -6.85
CA GLY A 141 -5.19 -25.39 -7.95
C GLY A 141 -6.56 -24.81 -7.58
N ARG A 142 -6.88 -24.76 -6.29
CA ARG A 142 -8.20 -24.30 -5.81
C ARG A 142 -8.14 -22.84 -5.40
N THR A 143 -9.09 -22.05 -5.87
CA THR A 143 -9.37 -20.73 -5.30
C THR A 143 -10.03 -20.91 -3.94
N LEU A 144 -9.52 -20.23 -2.92
CA LEU A 144 -10.11 -20.21 -1.57
C LEU A 144 -11.09 -19.05 -1.48
N SER A 145 -12.16 -19.23 -0.70
CA SER A 145 -12.99 -18.09 -0.29
C SER A 145 -12.17 -17.11 0.56
N PRO A 146 -12.56 -15.81 0.61
CA PRO A 146 -11.93 -14.83 1.51
C PRO A 146 -11.88 -15.31 2.97
N GLU A 147 -12.95 -15.95 3.45
CA GLU A 147 -13.00 -16.48 4.82
C GLU A 147 -12.04 -17.65 5.03
N ALA A 148 -11.88 -18.54 4.04
CA ALA A 148 -10.90 -19.62 4.13
C ALA A 148 -9.46 -19.11 4.02
N LEU A 149 -9.21 -18.05 3.24
CA LEU A 149 -7.91 -17.41 3.16
C LEU A 149 -7.54 -16.72 4.48
N ALA A 150 -8.50 -16.01 5.08
CA ALA A 150 -8.33 -15.38 6.39
C ALA A 150 -8.00 -16.41 7.49
N GLU A 151 -8.72 -17.54 7.54
CA GLU A 151 -8.43 -18.64 8.46
C GLU A 151 -7.04 -19.26 8.17
N LEU A 152 -6.66 -19.41 6.90
CA LEU A 152 -5.31 -19.88 6.55
C LEU A 152 -4.23 -18.93 7.08
N HIS A 153 -4.42 -17.61 6.94
CA HIS A 153 -3.48 -16.60 7.43
C HIS A 153 -3.38 -16.64 8.96
N GLU A 154 -4.52 -16.79 9.66
CA GLU A 154 -4.54 -16.97 11.11
C GLU A 154 -3.72 -18.19 11.55
N LEU A 155 -3.93 -19.35 10.89
CA LEU A 155 -3.20 -20.58 11.20
C LEU A 155 -1.69 -20.46 10.98
N LEU A 156 -1.28 -19.66 9.99
CA LEU A 156 0.11 -19.43 9.64
C LEU A 156 0.76 -18.28 10.44
N GLY A 157 -0.02 -17.53 11.21
CA GLY A 157 0.45 -16.33 11.91
C GLY A 157 0.82 -15.20 10.95
N LEU A 158 0.18 -15.15 9.78
CA LEU A 158 0.38 -14.14 8.75
C LEU A 158 -0.55 -12.93 8.98
N PRO A 159 -0.21 -11.74 8.45
CA PRO A 159 -1.13 -10.61 8.43
C PRO A 159 -2.44 -11.00 7.75
N ALA A 160 -3.57 -10.42 8.18
CA ALA A 160 -4.86 -10.67 7.54
C ALA A 160 -4.78 -10.27 6.05
N PRO A 161 -5.40 -11.04 5.14
CA PRO A 161 -5.48 -10.64 3.75
C PRO A 161 -6.22 -9.30 3.66
N VAL A 162 -5.72 -8.39 2.85
CA VAL A 162 -6.41 -7.13 2.56
C VAL A 162 -7.75 -7.48 1.90
N GLU A 163 -8.87 -7.14 2.55
CA GLU A 163 -10.19 -7.26 1.93
C GLU A 163 -10.24 -6.27 0.76
N GLU A 164 -10.08 -6.76 -0.47
CA GLU A 164 -10.54 -5.99 -1.61
C GLU A 164 -12.05 -5.78 -1.41
N PRO A 165 -12.55 -4.53 -1.49
CA PRO A 165 -13.97 -4.27 -1.33
C PRO A 165 -14.73 -5.11 -2.36
N ASP A 166 -15.68 -5.92 -1.88
CA ASP A 166 -16.55 -6.74 -2.72
C ASP A 166 -17.11 -5.88 -3.87
N PRO A 167 -16.79 -6.17 -5.15
CA PRO A 167 -17.32 -5.39 -6.27
C PRO A 167 -18.85 -5.45 -6.34
N ALA A 168 -19.50 -6.39 -5.64
CA ALA A 168 -20.96 -6.45 -5.51
C ALA A 168 -21.54 -5.46 -4.48
N ALA A 169 -20.72 -4.93 -3.55
CA ALA A 169 -21.17 -3.91 -2.59
C ALA A 169 -21.20 -2.48 -3.19
N ALA A 170 -20.57 -2.25 -4.34
CA ALA A 170 -20.49 -0.95 -5.00
C ALA A 170 -21.72 -0.58 -5.86
N VAL A 171 -22.75 -1.44 -5.97
CA VAL A 171 -23.92 -1.22 -6.85
C VAL A 171 -25.23 -1.01 -6.08
N VAL A 172 -25.21 -0.31 -4.94
CA VAL A 172 -26.46 0.14 -4.29
C VAL A 172 -26.34 1.56 -3.74
N VAL A 173 -26.09 2.54 -4.61
CA VAL A 173 -26.56 3.91 -4.39
C VAL A 173 -26.90 4.55 -5.73
N VAL A 174 -28.14 4.38 -6.17
CA VAL A 174 -28.81 5.43 -6.96
C VAL A 174 -30.08 5.76 -6.19
N ASP A 175 -30.02 6.92 -5.55
CA ASP A 175 -31.05 7.62 -4.78
C ASP A 175 -32.50 7.35 -5.20
N ASP A 176 -33.24 6.78 -4.27
CA ASP A 176 -34.68 6.98 -4.13
C ASP A 176 -34.87 8.30 -3.36
N ALA A 177 -35.04 9.40 -4.10
CA ALA A 177 -35.56 10.65 -3.56
C ALA A 177 -36.12 11.51 -4.71
N ASP A 178 -37.45 11.63 -4.78
CA ASP A 178 -38.11 12.91 -4.49
C ASP A 178 -39.63 12.80 -4.79
N ALA A 179 -40.40 12.55 -3.74
CA ALA A 179 -41.84 12.73 -3.75
C ALA A 179 -42.15 14.20 -3.42
N GLY A 180 -42.33 15.01 -4.47
CA GLY A 180 -42.87 16.37 -4.38
C GLY A 180 -44.32 16.43 -4.86
N ASP A 181 -45.26 16.09 -3.98
CA ASP A 181 -46.68 16.48 -4.09
C ASP A 181 -46.79 17.98 -3.79
N GLY A 182 -47.39 18.73 -4.70
CA GLY A 182 -47.45 20.19 -4.66
C GLY A 182 -48.41 20.74 -5.70
N THR A 183 -49.71 20.52 -5.46
CA THR A 183 -50.79 21.25 -6.13
C THR A 183 -50.71 22.74 -5.83
N ASP A 184 -50.62 23.61 -6.85
CA ASP A 184 -51.40 24.85 -6.88
C ASP A 184 -51.47 25.44 -8.31
N GLY A 185 -52.61 26.05 -8.63
CA GLY A 185 -52.97 26.50 -9.97
C GLY A 185 -52.55 27.93 -10.33
N ALA A 186 -52.45 28.20 -11.64
CA ALA A 186 -52.75 29.49 -12.29
C ALA A 186 -52.62 29.38 -13.83
N ALA A 187 -53.55 30.03 -14.53
CA ALA A 187 -53.63 30.34 -15.98
C ALA A 187 -53.82 29.14 -16.94
N GLU A 188 -54.79 29.12 -17.86
CA GLU A 188 -55.51 30.18 -18.60
C GLU A 188 -57.04 29.99 -18.62
#